data_AF-A0A023C0S8-F1
#
_entry.id   AF-A0A023C0S8-F1
#
_cell.length_a   1.000
_cell.length_b   1.000
_cell.length_c   1.000
_cell.angle_alpha   90.00
_cell.angle_beta   90.00
_cell.angle_gamma   90.00
#
_symmetry.space_group_name_H-M   'P 1'
#
loop_
_entity.id
_entity.type
_entity.pdbx_description
1 polymer ?
#
loop_
_entity_poly.entity_id
_entity_poly.type
_entity_poly.pdbx_seq_one_letter_code
_entity_poly.pdbx_strand_id
1 'polypeptide(L)' 'MIKNILNLDKVILLKKEQQKSINAGSFDRGCPQFRACWKDSDCPCGGCGVTIGGHYIDDLCAF' A
#
# COMPACT_ATOMS: atom_id res chain seq x y z
N MET A 1 12.90 32.85 -1.71
CA MET A 1 13.35 32.14 -0.49
C MET A 1 12.17 31.40 0.13
N ILE A 2 12.02 30.10 -0.16
CA ILE A 2 10.92 29.23 0.32
C ILE A 2 11.38 28.38 1.52
N LYS A 3 12.48 28.76 2.19
CA LYS A 3 13.13 27.89 3.19
C LYS A 3 12.44 27.85 4.56
N ASN A 4 11.43 28.68 4.84
CA ASN A 4 10.97 28.93 6.21
C ASN A 4 9.49 28.58 6.49
N ILE A 5 8.77 27.91 5.58
CA ILE A 5 7.36 27.56 5.83
C ILE A 5 7.19 26.15 6.43
N LEU A 6 8.17 25.26 6.24
CA LEU A 6 8.13 23.91 6.78
C LEU A 6 9.09 23.83 7.97
N ASN A 7 8.56 23.53 9.14
CA ASN A 7 9.35 23.26 10.34
C ASN A 7 10.05 21.89 10.18
N LEU A 8 11.16 21.90 9.45
CA LEU A 8 11.92 20.70 9.07
C LEU A 8 12.69 20.07 10.24
N ASP A 9 12.81 20.76 11.39
CA ASP A 9 13.57 20.29 12.56
C ASP A 9 12.99 19.00 13.17
N LYS A 10 11.72 18.67 12.87
CA LYS A 10 11.07 17.42 13.28
C LYS A 10 10.79 16.47 12.11
N VAL A 11 11.25 16.80 10.91
CA VAL A 11 11.04 15.98 9.72
C VAL A 11 12.19 15.00 9.58
N ILE A 12 11.93 13.75 9.95
CA ILE A 12 12.87 12.66 9.71
C ILE A 12 12.71 12.22 8.25
N LEU A 13 13.77 12.40 7.46
CA LEU A 13 13.86 11.82 6.13
C LEU A 13 14.03 10.31 6.26
N LEU A 14 12.94 9.58 5.99
CA LEU A 14 12.93 8.13 5.99
C LEU A 14 13.75 7.61 4.81
N LYS A 15 14.60 6.60 5.06
CA LYS A 15 15.27 5.86 3.99
C LYS A 15 14.22 5.12 3.16
N LYS A 16 14.53 4.86 1.89
CA LYS A 16 13.65 4.14 0.95
C LYS A 16 13.11 2.82 1.53
N GLU A 17 13.94 2.10 2.29
CA GLU A 17 13.53 0.86 2.96
C GLU A 17 12.53 1.10 4.10
N GLN A 18 12.72 2.15 4.89
CA GLN A 18 11.78 2.54 5.95
C GLN A 18 10.46 3.03 5.35
N GLN A 19 10.52 3.76 4.24
CA GLN A 19 9.31 4.15 3.49
C GLN A 19 8.57 2.93 2.96
N LYS A 20 9.29 1.92 2.43
CA LYS A 20 8.69 0.66 2.02
C LYS A 20 8.08 -0.10 3.20
N SER A 21 8.74 -0.20 4.35
CA SER A 21 8.16 -0.90 5.49
C SER A 21 6.90 -0.21 6.03
N ILE A 22 6.85 1.13 6.02
CA ILE A 22 5.71 1.91 6.51
C ILE A 22 4.55 1.92 5.50
N ASN A 23 4.83 2.16 4.22
CA ASN A 23 3.80 2.34 3.20
C ASN A 23 3.45 1.06 2.44
N ALA A 24 4.34 0.07 2.48
CA ALA A 24 4.18 -1.17 1.74
C ALA A 24 4.09 -2.38 2.69
N GLY A 25 4.57 -2.33 3.94
CA GLY A 25 4.67 -3.55 4.73
C GLY A 25 5.71 -4.53 4.13
N SER A 26 6.27 -5.40 4.96
CA SER A 26 7.21 -6.42 4.51
C SER A 26 6.47 -7.50 3.71
N PHE A 27 6.50 -7.42 2.38
CA PHE A 27 5.92 -8.45 1.53
C PHE A 27 6.87 -9.64 1.39
N ASP A 28 6.78 -10.56 2.34
CA ASP A 28 7.54 -11.83 2.35
C ASP A 28 7.17 -12.75 1.15
N ARG A 29 6.20 -12.35 0.30
CA ARG A 29 5.70 -13.14 -0.84
C ARG A 29 5.48 -12.36 -2.14
N GLY A 30 5.91 -11.10 -2.25
CA GLY A 30 5.90 -10.38 -3.53
C GLY A 30 4.51 -10.13 -4.15
N CYS A 31 3.45 -10.05 -3.34
CA CYS A 31 2.07 -9.91 -3.81
C CYS A 31 1.41 -8.51 -3.70
N PRO A 32 2.12 -7.37 -3.80
CA PRO A 32 1.45 -6.09 -3.67
C PRO A 32 0.80 -5.69 -4.99
N GLN A 33 -0.43 -6.10 -5.23
CA GLN A 33 -1.17 -5.63 -6.41
C GLN A 33 -2.58 -5.25 -6.03
N PHE A 34 -2.78 -3.95 -5.76
CA PHE A 34 -4.07 -3.30 -5.99
C PHE A 34 -4.35 -3.39 -7.48
N ARG A 35 -5.13 -4.38 -7.87
CA ARG A 35 -5.43 -4.68 -9.26
C ARG A 35 -6.91 -4.99 -9.39
N ALA A 36 -7.52 -4.49 -10.45
CA ALA A 36 -8.89 -4.87 -10.79
C ALA A 36 -8.98 -6.40 -11.02
N CYS A 37 -10.06 -7.01 -10.55
CA CYS A 37 -10.36 -8.42 -10.76
C CYS A 37 -11.85 -8.64 -11.02
N TRP A 38 -12.16 -9.74 -11.68
CA TRP A 38 -13.55 -10.18 -11.90
C TRP A 38 -13.79 -11.60 -11.36
N LYS A 39 -12.72 -12.32 -11.03
CA LYS A 39 -12.74 -13.68 -10.48
C LYS A 39 -11.47 -13.93 -9.67
N ASP A 40 -11.51 -14.87 -8.74
CA ASP A 40 -10.39 -15.18 -7.84
C ASP A 40 -9.09 -15.53 -8.58
N SER A 41 -9.18 -16.18 -9.74
CA SER A 41 -8.01 -16.53 -10.54
C SER A 41 -7.22 -15.33 -11.09
N ASP A 42 -7.82 -14.14 -11.08
CA ASP A 42 -7.15 -12.91 -11.53
C ASP A 42 -6.17 -12.40 -10.47
N CYS A 43 -6.35 -12.84 -9.22
CA CYS A 43 -5.54 -12.48 -8.07
C CYS A 43 -4.51 -13.60 -7.78
N PRO A 44 -3.20 -13.34 -7.98
CA PRO A 44 -2.18 -14.38 -7.86
C PRO A 44 -1.97 -14.89 -6.42
N CYS A 45 -2.51 -14.20 -5.42
CA CYS A 45 -2.19 -14.42 -4.01
C CYS A 45 -3.39 -14.45 -3.07
N GLY A 46 -4.61 -14.50 -3.62
CA GLY A 46 -5.83 -14.63 -2.83
C GLY A 46 -7.09 -14.44 -3.67
N GLY A 47 -8.22 -14.16 -3.04
CA GLY A 47 -9.51 -13.97 -3.71
C GLY A 47 -9.70 -12.58 -4.31
N CYS A 48 -10.68 -12.47 -5.20
CA CYS A 48 -11.16 -11.19 -5.69
C CYS A 48 -12.09 -10.57 -4.63
N GLY A 49 -11.79 -9.33 -4.29
CA GLY A 49 -12.52 -8.54 -3.32
C GLY A 49 -11.83 -8.41 -1.97
N VAL A 50 -11.89 -7.21 -1.40
CA VAL A 50 -11.21 -6.84 -0.16
C VAL A 50 -12.09 -5.99 0.73
N THR A 51 -11.96 -6.16 2.05
CA THR A 51 -12.57 -5.27 3.04
C THR A 51 -11.54 -4.27 3.54
N ILE A 52 -11.77 -2.97 3.29
CA ILE A 52 -10.90 -1.87 3.77
C ILE A 52 -11.76 -0.90 4.57
N GLY A 53 -11.41 -0.70 5.85
CA GLY A 53 -12.12 0.27 6.71
C GLY A 53 -13.61 -0.03 6.89
N GLY A 54 -14.03 -1.30 6.80
CA GLY A 54 -15.43 -1.71 6.90
C GLY A 54 -16.24 -1.64 5.60
N HIS A 55 -15.61 -1.21 4.49
CA HIS A 55 -16.22 -1.24 3.17
C HIS A 55 -15.67 -2.41 2.37
N TYR A 56 -16.57 -3.16 1.73
CA TYR A 56 -16.21 -4.23 0.80
C TYR A 56 -16.12 -3.67 -0.62
N ILE A 57 -15.00 -3.95 -1.28
CA ILE A 57 -14.74 -3.64 -2.69
C ILE A 57 -14.66 -4.99 -3.39
N ASP A 58 -15.57 -5.29 -4.29
CA ASP A 58 -15.75 -6.61 -4.90
C ASP A 58 -14.81 -6.87 -6.09
N ASP A 59 -14.30 -5.81 -6.72
CA ASP A 59 -13.51 -5.87 -7.96
C ASP A 59 -12.01 -5.59 -7.75
N LEU A 60 -11.48 -5.84 -6.54
CA LEU A 60 -10.10 -5.50 -6.17
C LEU A 60 -9.34 -6.68 -5.55
N CYS A 61 -8.21 -7.05 -6.15
CA CYS A 61 -7.17 -7.82 -5.46
C CYS A 61 -6.45 -6.90 -4.47
N ALA A 62 -6.29 -7.32 -3.21
CA ALA A 62 -5.44 -6.61 -2.25
C ALA A 62 -4.97 -7.58 -1.16
N PHE A 63 -3.64 -7.74 -1.02
CA PHE A 63 -2.96 -8.57 -0.02
C PHE A 63 -1.62 -7.95 0.36
#